data_AF-A0A813I8K6-F1
#
_entry.id   AF-A0A813I8K6-F1
#
_cell.length_a   1.000
_cell.length_b   1.000
_cell.length_c   1.000
_cell.angle_alpha   90.00
_cell.angle_beta   90.00
_cell.angle_gamma   90.00
#
_symmetry.space_group_name_H-M   'P 1'
#
loop_
_entity.id
_entity.type
_entity.pdbx_description
1 polymer ?
#
loop_
_entity_poly.entity_id
_entity_poly.type
_entity_poly.pdbx_seq_one_letter_code
_entity_poly.pdbx_strand_id
1 'polypeptide(L)'
;MQQLFRQSANRKSFAKLPDCFPFARGLIRCLFNLQASIFHHILESADGATSSTYFGNKLSEISPQRRGVILESVSRAVYAEVFPAAIISDAVPGHRVNGVRRSPGQTDHDWLSDGSRVESKSGQLVWQNSSQRWLVAFFNINLASLDDLILMMYTPNKLHVIRHDLKLGLSTTGVRGKHVICLYGRRGNTSWEDAATTILDKLSSQGNYCEILAELDNNDAKVMDAITANSTKASALTASAYWNVPLTSMNPSNRALRIELIAQEVDRIMNPSSTVKATEYRAKFDWHRDDIRVECKHGQLVWNKNLNNWRCMFSGIKLALPGVRSSAHFDDLFLALYSPRGIDIFRHAGQFGLSTNGKDTPHRGVNVVVGGPRGLEDILLALEVMTAKLEAGGCKRLATVHW
;
A
#
# COMPACT_ATOMS: atom_id res chain seq x y z
N MET A 1 51.74 -20.94 -16.38
CA MET A 1 50.97 -21.52 -17.51
C MET A 1 49.50 -21.16 -17.29
N GLN A 2 49.03 -19.93 -17.51
CA GLN A 2 48.90 -19.18 -18.77
C GLN A 2 48.23 -19.97 -19.89
N GLN A 3 46.91 -19.78 -20.07
CA GLN A 3 46.18 -19.67 -21.34
C GLN A 3 44.71 -19.31 -21.01
N LEU A 4 44.28 -18.05 -21.16
CA LEU A 4 43.75 -17.43 -22.38
C LEU A 4 42.47 -18.10 -22.92
N PHE A 5 41.31 -17.58 -22.50
CA PHE A 5 40.12 -17.54 -23.35
C PHE A 5 39.50 -16.14 -23.29
N ARG A 6 39.85 -15.33 -24.31
CA ARG A 6 39.09 -14.16 -24.71
C ARG A 6 37.87 -14.66 -25.49
N GLN A 7 36.66 -14.43 -24.99
CA GLN A 7 35.46 -14.50 -25.82
C GLN A 7 34.95 -13.09 -26.09
N SER A 8 34.74 -12.85 -27.38
CA SER A 8 34.34 -11.60 -28.01
C SER A 8 32.96 -11.12 -27.50
N ALA A 9 32.90 -9.85 -27.12
CA ALA A 9 31.65 -9.11 -27.00
C ALA A 9 31.00 -8.97 -28.38
N ASN A 10 30.03 -9.83 -28.67
CA ASN A 10 29.17 -9.70 -29.84
C ASN A 10 28.07 -8.67 -29.52
N ARG A 11 28.30 -7.40 -29.88
CA ARG A 11 27.26 -6.36 -29.89
C ARG A 11 26.21 -6.76 -30.94
N LYS A 12 25.12 -7.39 -30.50
CA LYS A 12 23.91 -7.51 -31.31
C LYS A 12 23.36 -6.11 -31.53
N SER A 13 23.38 -5.66 -32.79
CA SER A 13 22.73 -4.45 -33.26
C SER A 13 21.23 -4.54 -32.98
N PHE A 14 20.69 -3.57 -32.24
CA PHE A 14 19.25 -3.36 -32.21
C PHE A 14 18.78 -3.02 -33.63
N ALA A 15 17.78 -3.76 -34.12
CA ALA A 15 17.14 -3.49 -35.39
C ALA A 15 16.54 -2.08 -35.37
N LYS A 16 16.90 -1.25 -36.36
CA LYS A 16 16.21 0.01 -36.64
C LYS A 16 14.74 -0.29 -36.94
N LEU A 17 13.83 0.34 -36.20
CA LEU A 17 12.42 0.41 -36.56
C LEU A 17 12.28 1.18 -37.90
N PRO A 18 11.32 0.81 -38.75
CA PRO A 18 11.14 1.44 -40.06
C PRO A 18 10.70 2.90 -39.93
N ASP A 19 11.40 3.78 -40.64
CA ASP A 19 11.05 5.19 -40.82
C ASP A 19 9.71 5.29 -41.57
N CYS A 20 8.66 5.69 -40.85
CA CYS A 20 7.31 5.80 -41.39
C CYS A 20 6.80 7.25 -41.28
N PHE A 21 6.63 7.84 -42.47
CA PHE A 21 5.71 8.91 -42.89
C PHE A 21 6.00 10.39 -42.59
N PRO A 22 5.84 11.28 -43.60
CA PRO A 22 5.92 12.72 -43.44
C PRO A 22 4.66 13.29 -42.77
N PHE A 23 4.91 14.24 -41.87
CA PHE A 23 3.95 14.95 -41.02
C PHE A 23 2.86 15.71 -41.80
N ALA A 24 1.62 15.20 -41.77
CA ALA A 24 0.42 16.04 -41.87
C ALA A 24 -0.09 16.32 -40.45
N ARG A 25 -0.25 17.61 -40.09
CA ARG A 25 -0.63 18.12 -38.76
C ARG A 25 -2.11 17.89 -38.42
N GLY A 26 -2.57 16.65 -38.48
CA GLY A 26 -3.64 16.17 -37.62
C GLY A 26 -2.98 15.41 -36.49
N LEU A 27 -3.11 15.86 -35.24
CA LEU A 27 -2.63 15.11 -34.08
C LEU A 27 -3.42 13.79 -33.99
N ILE A 28 -2.98 12.78 -34.74
CA ILE A 28 -3.49 11.42 -34.65
C ILE A 28 -3.33 11.03 -33.19
N ARG A 29 -4.47 10.81 -32.52
CA ARG A 29 -4.51 10.31 -31.16
C ARG A 29 -4.08 8.84 -31.21
N CYS A 30 -2.77 8.59 -31.30
CA CYS A 30 -2.23 7.25 -31.18
C CYS A 30 -2.39 6.81 -29.72
N LEU A 31 -3.43 6.02 -29.46
CA LEU A 31 -3.51 5.20 -28.26
C LEU A 31 -2.50 4.06 -28.41
N PHE A 32 -1.59 3.92 -27.46
CA PHE A 32 -0.63 2.83 -27.46
C PHE A 32 -1.22 1.60 -26.76
N ASN A 33 -1.39 0.50 -27.49
CA ASN A 33 -1.73 -0.80 -26.91
C ASN A 33 -0.43 -1.59 -26.74
N LEU A 34 0.01 -1.75 -25.50
CA LEU A 34 1.29 -2.35 -25.15
C LEU A 34 1.05 -3.68 -24.43
N GLN A 35 1.96 -4.63 -24.62
CA GLN A 35 1.93 -5.91 -23.91
C GLN A 35 2.79 -5.84 -22.64
N ALA A 36 2.35 -6.50 -21.57
CA ALA A 36 3.06 -6.51 -20.28
C ALA A 36 4.47 -7.10 -20.37
N SER A 37 4.72 -7.99 -21.35
CA SER A 37 6.03 -8.57 -21.62
C SER A 37 7.11 -7.53 -21.94
N ILE A 38 6.75 -6.35 -22.45
CA ILE A 38 7.68 -5.23 -22.66
C ILE A 38 8.22 -4.71 -21.31
N PHE A 39 7.41 -4.80 -20.27
CA PHE A 39 7.71 -4.35 -18.91
C PHE A 39 8.18 -5.49 -18.00
N HIS A 40 8.55 -6.64 -18.56
CA HIS A 40 8.97 -7.81 -17.79
C HIS A 40 10.07 -7.47 -16.77
N HIS A 41 11.04 -6.64 -17.15
CA HIS A 41 12.10 -6.18 -16.27
C HIS A 41 11.58 -5.39 -15.06
N ILE A 42 10.46 -4.68 -15.16
CA ILE A 42 9.81 -3.96 -14.04
C ILE A 42 9.02 -4.95 -13.19
N LEU A 43 8.24 -5.82 -13.84
CA LEU A 43 7.39 -6.81 -13.19
C LEU A 43 8.20 -7.85 -12.40
N GLU A 44 9.37 -8.24 -12.90
CA GLU A 44 10.28 -9.20 -12.27
C GLU A 44 11.40 -8.58 -11.44
N SER A 45 11.64 -7.27 -11.57
CA SER A 45 12.73 -6.63 -10.81
C SER A 45 12.61 -7.01 -9.35
N ALA A 46 13.70 -7.51 -8.77
CA ALA A 46 13.70 -8.17 -7.48
C ALA A 46 12.85 -7.39 -6.48
N ASP A 47 11.78 -8.05 -6.06
CA ASP A 47 10.95 -7.60 -4.97
C ASP A 47 11.87 -7.37 -3.77
N GLY A 48 11.81 -6.16 -3.17
CA GLY A 48 12.67 -5.85 -2.03
C GLY A 48 12.52 -6.93 -0.96
N ALA A 49 13.58 -7.25 -0.21
CA ALA A 49 13.66 -8.47 0.60
C ALA A 49 12.38 -8.81 1.39
N THR A 50 11.71 -7.82 1.99
CA THR A 50 10.39 -7.99 2.62
C THR A 50 9.36 -8.63 1.68
N SER A 51 9.15 -8.08 0.49
CA SER A 51 8.13 -8.55 -0.46
C SER A 51 8.37 -9.99 -0.87
N SER A 52 9.63 -10.35 -1.19
CA SER A 52 9.98 -11.74 -1.53
C SER A 52 9.72 -12.69 -0.37
N THR A 53 10.00 -12.26 0.87
CA THR A 53 9.83 -13.12 2.05
C THR A 53 8.36 -13.36 2.39
N TYR A 54 7.48 -12.39 2.14
CA TYR A 54 6.04 -12.52 2.41
C TYR A 54 5.22 -13.04 1.22
N PHE A 55 5.87 -13.45 0.12
CA PHE A 55 5.17 -13.94 -1.07
C PHE A 55 4.23 -15.11 -0.72
N GLY A 56 2.97 -15.04 -1.18
CA GLY A 56 1.93 -16.04 -0.92
C GLY A 56 1.32 -15.98 0.49
N ASN A 57 1.75 -15.04 1.34
CA ASN A 57 1.16 -14.87 2.66
C ASN A 57 -0.12 -14.05 2.58
N LYS A 58 -1.26 -14.65 2.93
CA LYS A 58 -2.60 -14.03 2.89
C LYS A 58 -2.69 -12.69 3.64
N LEU A 59 -2.03 -12.55 4.79
CA LEU A 59 -2.07 -11.29 5.54
C LEU A 59 -1.29 -10.17 4.84
N SER A 60 -0.25 -10.50 4.06
CA SER A 60 0.56 -9.52 3.34
C SER A 60 -0.18 -8.90 2.15
N GLU A 61 -1.10 -9.66 1.55
CA GLU A 61 -1.96 -9.26 0.43
C GLU A 61 -3.10 -8.33 0.87
N ILE A 62 -3.47 -8.38 2.16
CA ILE A 62 -4.50 -7.52 2.74
C ILE A 62 -3.94 -6.12 2.98
N SER A 63 -4.75 -5.08 2.75
CA SER A 63 -4.36 -3.70 3.01
C SER A 63 -3.97 -3.49 4.47
N PRO A 64 -2.99 -2.61 4.78
CA PRO A 64 -2.52 -2.41 6.15
C PRO A 64 -3.64 -2.10 7.16
N GLN A 65 -4.64 -1.31 6.75
CA GLN A 65 -5.77 -0.95 7.61
C GLN A 65 -6.64 -2.17 7.97
N ARG A 66 -6.98 -2.99 6.96
CA ARG A 66 -7.82 -4.17 7.19
C ARG A 66 -7.04 -5.29 7.89
N ARG A 67 -5.74 -5.42 7.60
CA ARG A 67 -4.84 -6.30 8.35
C ARG A 67 -4.81 -5.89 9.83
N GLY A 68 -4.77 -4.59 10.14
CA GLY A 68 -4.86 -4.09 11.52
C GLY A 68 -6.10 -4.60 12.24
N VAL A 69 -7.29 -4.48 11.63
CA VAL A 69 -8.56 -4.97 12.21
C VAL A 69 -8.55 -6.50 12.42
N ILE A 70 -8.02 -7.25 11.46
CA ILE A 70 -7.90 -8.72 11.57
C ILE A 70 -6.97 -9.08 12.73
N LEU A 71 -5.80 -8.46 12.81
CA LEU A 71 -4.81 -8.74 13.86
C LEU A 71 -5.28 -8.28 15.25
N GLU A 72 -6.07 -7.22 15.33
CA GLU A 72 -6.76 -6.80 16.55
C GLU A 72 -7.73 -7.90 17.02
N SER A 73 -8.58 -8.41 16.13
CA SER A 73 -9.51 -9.52 16.42
C SER A 73 -8.78 -10.78 16.90
N VAL A 74 -7.65 -11.13 16.27
CA VAL A 74 -6.80 -12.26 16.69
C VAL A 74 -6.21 -12.00 18.08
N SER A 75 -5.64 -10.81 18.30
CA SER A 75 -5.02 -10.45 19.58
C SER A 75 -6.02 -10.51 20.74
N ARG A 76 -7.26 -10.08 20.50
CA ARG A 76 -8.35 -10.12 21.48
C ARG A 76 -8.78 -11.55 21.82
N ALA A 77 -8.85 -12.42 20.81
CA ALA A 77 -9.17 -13.84 21.02
C ALA A 77 -8.09 -14.56 21.83
N VAL A 78 -6.81 -14.32 21.52
CA VAL A 78 -5.69 -14.85 22.32
C VAL A 78 -5.72 -14.31 23.74
N TYR A 79 -5.95 -13.01 23.91
CA TYR A 79 -6.03 -12.40 25.23
C TYR A 79 -7.15 -13.04 26.08
N ALA A 80 -8.33 -13.28 25.51
CA ALA A 80 -9.44 -13.95 26.20
C ALA A 80 -9.11 -15.39 26.62
N GLU A 81 -8.32 -16.10 25.81
CA GLU A 81 -7.89 -17.47 26.10
C GLU A 81 -6.86 -17.52 27.24
N VAL A 82 -5.90 -16.58 27.25
CA VAL A 82 -4.86 -16.51 28.28
C VAL A 82 -5.42 -16.00 29.62
N PHE A 83 -6.43 -15.12 29.57
CA PHE A 83 -7.08 -14.55 30.76
C PHE A 83 -8.57 -14.93 30.82
N PRO A 84 -8.91 -16.22 31.03
CA PRO A 84 -10.30 -16.70 30.91
C PRO A 84 -11.25 -16.14 31.99
N ALA A 85 -10.70 -15.64 33.10
CA ALA A 85 -11.48 -15.00 34.16
C ALA A 85 -11.77 -13.52 33.88
N ALA A 86 -11.09 -12.91 32.91
CA ALA A 86 -11.21 -11.48 32.63
C ALA A 86 -12.51 -11.17 31.87
N ILE A 87 -13.20 -10.13 32.30
CA ILE A 87 -14.38 -9.60 31.61
C ILE A 87 -13.92 -8.67 30.51
N ILE A 88 -13.93 -9.18 29.28
CA ILE A 88 -13.61 -8.40 28.07
C ILE A 88 -14.86 -7.70 27.57
N SER A 89 -14.77 -6.39 27.38
CA SER A 89 -15.84 -5.58 26.80
C SER A 89 -15.31 -4.60 25.75
N ASP A 90 -16.19 -4.11 24.88
CA ASP A 90 -15.85 -3.12 23.88
C ASP A 90 -15.49 -1.78 24.50
N ALA A 91 -14.52 -1.10 23.89
CA ALA A 91 -14.18 0.27 24.27
C ALA A 91 -15.40 1.17 24.10
N VAL A 92 -15.72 1.95 25.14
CA VAL A 92 -16.88 2.85 25.12
C VAL A 92 -16.50 4.12 24.36
N PRO A 93 -17.17 4.46 23.25
CA PRO A 93 -16.85 5.67 22.50
C PRO A 93 -17.17 6.92 23.32
N GLY A 94 -16.17 7.77 23.53
CA GLY A 94 -16.36 9.06 24.18
C GLY A 94 -17.22 10.03 23.35
N HIS A 95 -17.50 11.21 23.91
CA HIS A 95 -18.16 12.29 23.18
C HIS A 95 -17.13 13.27 22.60
N ARG A 96 -17.48 13.90 21.49
CA ARG A 96 -16.75 15.07 20.96
C ARG A 96 -17.08 16.31 21.80
N VAL A 97 -16.29 17.36 21.66
CA VAL A 97 -16.52 18.66 22.36
C VAL A 97 -17.89 19.28 22.07
N ASN A 98 -18.55 18.87 20.98
CA ASN A 98 -19.91 19.29 20.63
C ASN A 98 -21.00 18.32 21.11
N GLY A 99 -20.69 17.40 22.01
CA GLY A 99 -21.65 16.41 22.55
C GLY A 99 -21.99 15.26 21.62
N VAL A 100 -21.43 15.20 20.40
CA VAL A 100 -21.69 14.09 19.46
C VAL A 100 -20.86 12.87 19.86
N ARG A 101 -21.51 11.71 20.02
CA ARG A 101 -20.82 10.44 20.29
C ARG A 101 -19.81 10.13 19.19
N ARG A 102 -18.59 9.76 19.57
CA ARG A 102 -17.54 9.33 18.63
C ARG A 102 -17.89 7.95 18.05
N SER A 103 -17.39 7.66 16.85
CA SER A 103 -17.49 6.29 16.31
C SER A 103 -16.67 5.32 17.15
N PRO A 104 -17.00 4.02 17.18
CA PRO A 104 -16.20 3.01 17.88
C PRO A 104 -14.70 3.07 17.59
N GLY A 105 -14.29 3.18 16.32
CA GLY A 105 -12.87 3.32 15.96
C GLY A 105 -12.22 4.68 16.27
N GLN A 106 -12.81 5.50 17.15
CA GLN A 106 -12.27 6.77 17.65
C GLN A 106 -12.03 6.74 19.17
N THR A 107 -12.09 5.57 19.79
CA THR A 107 -11.62 5.34 21.16
C THR A 107 -10.10 5.40 21.22
N ASP A 108 -9.56 5.69 22.39
CA ASP A 108 -8.11 5.78 22.61
C ASP A 108 -7.48 4.43 23.02
N HIS A 109 -8.29 3.37 23.06
CA HIS A 109 -7.93 1.97 23.31
C HIS A 109 -8.94 1.08 22.55
N ASP A 110 -8.61 -0.20 22.38
CA ASP A 110 -9.37 -1.11 21.52
C ASP A 110 -10.41 -1.92 22.32
N TRP A 111 -10.09 -2.30 23.57
CA TRP A 111 -11.05 -2.95 24.48
C TRP A 111 -10.78 -2.68 25.96
N LEU A 112 -11.71 -3.11 26.81
CA LEU A 112 -11.56 -3.13 28.26
C LEU A 112 -11.41 -4.57 28.76
N SER A 113 -10.56 -4.78 29.76
CA SER A 113 -10.37 -6.05 30.49
C SER A 113 -10.47 -5.77 31.99
N ASP A 114 -11.56 -6.16 32.64
CA ASP A 114 -11.82 -5.86 34.07
C ASP A 114 -11.69 -4.37 34.40
N GLY A 115 -12.10 -3.50 33.46
CA GLY A 115 -11.99 -2.05 33.56
C GLY A 115 -10.64 -1.47 33.12
N SER A 116 -9.62 -2.30 32.91
CA SER A 116 -8.30 -1.88 32.37
C SER A 116 -8.40 -1.62 30.88
N ARG A 117 -7.81 -0.52 30.41
CA ARG A 117 -7.81 -0.10 29.00
C ARG A 117 -6.71 -0.82 28.23
N VAL A 118 -7.09 -1.61 27.23
CA VAL A 118 -6.14 -2.39 26.44
C VAL A 118 -6.04 -1.83 25.02
N GLU A 119 -4.83 -1.48 24.60
CA GLU A 119 -4.52 -1.11 23.22
C GLU A 119 -3.77 -2.24 22.51
N SER A 120 -4.13 -2.53 21.27
CA SER A 120 -3.46 -3.49 20.40
C SER A 120 -2.80 -2.78 19.23
N LYS A 121 -1.55 -3.14 18.95
CA LYS A 121 -0.81 -2.65 17.79
C LYS A 121 -0.18 -3.79 17.05
N SER A 122 -0.28 -3.76 15.73
CA SER A 122 0.43 -4.69 14.86
C SER A 122 1.62 -4.03 14.18
N GLY A 123 2.66 -4.83 13.97
CA GLY A 123 3.88 -4.45 13.26
C GLY A 123 4.32 -5.61 12.38
N GLN A 124 4.61 -5.33 11.11
CA GLN A 124 5.21 -6.30 10.19
C GLN A 124 6.73 -6.24 10.31
N LEU A 125 7.40 -7.38 10.27
CA LEU A 125 8.85 -7.44 10.13
C LEU A 125 9.25 -7.02 8.71
N VAL A 126 10.06 -5.98 8.59
CA VAL A 126 10.40 -5.36 7.29
C VAL A 126 11.91 -5.18 7.18
N TRP A 127 12.48 -5.55 6.04
CA TRP A 127 13.87 -5.26 5.70
C TRP A 127 14.04 -3.79 5.35
N GLN A 128 14.99 -3.12 6.01
CA GLN A 128 15.29 -1.72 5.77
C GLN A 128 16.64 -1.57 5.06
N ASN A 129 16.59 -1.28 3.76
CA ASN A 129 17.80 -1.13 2.92
C ASN A 129 18.79 -0.08 3.43
N SER A 130 18.33 1.05 3.98
CA SER A 130 19.23 2.11 4.45
C SER A 130 20.06 1.72 5.67
N SER A 131 19.52 0.88 6.54
CA SER A 131 20.20 0.42 7.75
C SER A 131 20.73 -1.02 7.64
N GLN A 132 20.40 -1.71 6.54
CA GLN A 132 20.76 -3.10 6.26
C GLN A 132 20.38 -4.02 7.42
N ARG A 133 19.13 -3.95 7.86
CA ARG A 133 18.59 -4.81 8.93
C ARG A 133 17.08 -4.94 8.84
N TRP A 134 16.56 -6.02 9.39
CA TRP A 134 15.14 -6.19 9.66
C TRP A 134 14.70 -5.33 10.86
N LEU A 135 13.49 -4.77 10.79
CA LEU A 135 12.87 -4.02 11.87
C LEU A 135 11.38 -4.35 11.95
N VAL A 136 10.83 -4.27 13.16
CA VAL A 136 9.40 -4.15 13.38
C VAL A 136 9.13 -2.84 14.12
N ALA A 137 8.10 -2.12 13.70
CA ALA A 137 7.72 -0.85 14.30
C ALA A 137 6.22 -0.80 14.59
N PHE A 138 5.89 -0.29 15.77
CA PHE A 138 4.53 -0.08 16.26
C PHE A 138 4.33 1.42 16.48
N PHE A 139 3.32 1.99 15.83
CA PHE A 139 3.12 3.43 15.76
C PHE A 139 1.87 3.87 16.50
N ASN A 140 1.84 5.16 16.87
CA ASN A 140 0.69 5.85 17.45
C ASN A 140 0.24 5.26 18.80
N ILE A 141 1.18 4.81 19.63
CA ILE A 141 0.88 4.29 20.97
C ILE A 141 0.67 5.48 21.92
N ASN A 142 -0.46 5.52 22.61
CA ASN A 142 -0.75 6.58 23.58
C ASN A 142 -0.74 6.01 25.00
N LEU A 143 0.43 6.11 25.66
CA LEU A 143 0.64 5.55 27.00
C LEU A 143 -0.26 6.19 28.08
N ALA A 144 -0.83 7.36 27.84
CA ALA A 144 -1.75 8.00 28.79
C ALA A 144 -3.18 7.40 28.72
N SER A 145 -3.52 6.73 27.61
CA SER A 145 -4.87 6.22 27.37
C SER A 145 -5.03 4.71 27.51
N LEU A 146 -3.96 4.01 27.89
CA LEU A 146 -3.93 2.56 28.06
C LEU A 146 -3.35 2.20 29.42
N ASP A 147 -3.73 1.03 29.90
CA ASP A 147 -3.17 0.36 31.07
C ASP A 147 -2.36 -0.87 30.62
N ASP A 148 -2.81 -1.53 29.53
CA ASP A 148 -2.12 -2.66 28.89
C ASP A 148 -1.91 -2.41 27.39
N LEU A 149 -0.77 -2.90 26.88
CA LEU A 149 -0.42 -2.84 25.46
C LEU A 149 -0.12 -4.24 24.93
N ILE A 150 -0.88 -4.66 23.92
CA ILE A 150 -0.66 -5.90 23.18
C ILE A 150 0.00 -5.58 21.84
N LEU A 151 1.14 -6.19 21.58
CA LEU A 151 1.88 -6.08 20.34
C LEU A 151 1.74 -7.36 19.53
N MET A 152 1.29 -7.22 18.29
CA MET A 152 1.21 -8.29 17.30
C MET A 152 2.38 -8.17 16.33
N MET A 153 3.45 -8.93 16.57
CA MET A 153 4.56 -9.01 15.63
C MET A 153 4.23 -10.03 14.53
N TYR A 154 4.05 -9.53 13.32
CA TYR A 154 3.76 -10.33 12.14
C TYR A 154 5.05 -10.66 11.38
N THR A 155 5.39 -11.94 11.33
CA THR A 155 6.51 -12.50 10.56
C THR A 155 5.99 -13.30 9.35
N PRO A 156 6.85 -13.68 8.40
CA PRO A 156 6.47 -14.47 7.23
C PRO A 156 5.72 -15.77 7.54
N ASN A 157 6.04 -16.44 8.64
CA ASN A 157 5.44 -17.73 9.00
C ASN A 157 4.53 -17.67 10.24
N LYS A 158 4.78 -16.74 11.16
CA LYS A 158 4.11 -16.69 12.46
C LYS A 158 3.59 -15.30 12.83
N LEU A 159 2.60 -15.28 13.71
CA LEU A 159 2.20 -14.14 14.52
C LEU A 159 2.64 -14.37 15.96
N HIS A 160 3.33 -13.40 16.55
CA HIS A 160 3.65 -13.41 17.98
C HIS A 160 2.79 -12.37 18.69
N VAL A 161 2.01 -12.81 19.66
CA VAL A 161 1.14 -11.97 20.49
C VAL A 161 1.88 -11.70 21.78
N ILE A 162 2.21 -10.43 22.04
CA ILE A 162 3.11 -10.04 23.14
C ILE A 162 2.42 -9.01 24.02
N ARG A 163 2.34 -9.23 25.33
CA ARG A 163 2.04 -8.17 26.29
C ARG A 163 3.31 -7.36 26.56
N HIS A 164 3.27 -6.08 26.27
CA HIS A 164 4.44 -5.20 26.37
C HIS A 164 4.53 -4.53 27.75
N ASP A 165 5.76 -4.32 28.24
CA ASP A 165 6.03 -3.76 29.58
C ASP A 165 5.93 -2.23 29.69
N LEU A 166 5.45 -1.57 28.63
CA LEU A 166 5.38 -0.12 28.48
C LEU A 166 6.70 0.64 28.71
N LYS A 167 7.85 -0.02 28.56
CA LYS A 167 9.18 0.58 28.75
C LYS A 167 10.11 0.31 27.56
N LEU A 168 10.23 -0.95 27.16
CA LEU A 168 11.20 -1.39 26.17
C LEU A 168 10.97 -0.72 24.80
N GLY A 169 12.05 -0.26 24.17
CA GLY A 169 12.02 0.20 22.77
C GLY A 169 11.17 1.46 22.49
N LEU A 170 10.60 2.10 23.52
CA LEU A 170 9.84 3.34 23.37
C LEU A 170 10.75 4.49 22.93
N SER A 171 10.48 5.01 21.74
CA SER A 171 11.08 6.25 21.29
C SER A 171 10.32 7.47 21.84
N THR A 172 11.09 8.47 22.25
CA THR A 172 10.58 9.81 22.59
C THR A 172 10.45 10.71 21.36
N THR A 173 10.96 10.31 20.19
CA THR A 173 10.97 11.11 18.94
C THR A 173 9.62 11.15 18.22
N GLY A 174 8.52 10.99 18.94
CA GLY A 174 7.16 10.96 18.39
C GLY A 174 6.47 12.33 18.37
N VAL A 175 5.28 12.36 17.77
CA VAL A 175 4.36 13.49 17.93
C VAL A 175 4.00 13.60 19.41
N ARG A 176 3.91 14.82 19.97
CA ARG A 176 3.62 15.06 21.40
C ARG A 176 2.47 14.16 21.89
N GLY A 177 2.76 13.27 22.85
CA GLY A 177 1.80 12.32 23.43
C GLY A 177 1.61 11.00 22.68
N LYS A 178 2.34 10.75 21.59
CA LYS A 178 2.32 9.47 20.85
C LYS A 178 3.72 8.90 20.74
N HIS A 179 3.85 7.64 21.08
CA HIS A 179 5.09 6.91 21.07
C HIS A 179 5.18 5.98 19.85
N VAL A 180 6.42 5.60 19.55
CA VAL A 180 6.76 4.58 18.55
C VAL A 180 7.66 3.57 19.24
N ILE A 181 7.35 2.29 19.10
CA ILE A 181 8.24 1.20 19.51
C ILE A 181 8.93 0.67 18.26
N CYS A 182 10.26 0.67 18.24
CA CYS A 182 11.05 0.12 17.14
C CYS A 182 12.01 -0.95 17.67
N LEU A 183 11.87 -2.17 17.17
CA LEU A 183 12.75 -3.29 17.51
C LEU A 183 13.50 -3.72 16.25
N TYR A 184 14.79 -4.00 16.42
CA TYR A 184 15.70 -4.26 15.30
C TYR A 184 16.37 -5.63 15.43
N GLY A 185 16.49 -6.33 14.31
CA GLY A 185 17.40 -7.47 14.16
C GLY A 185 18.87 -7.03 14.13
N ARG A 186 19.77 -8.00 13.96
CA ARG A 186 21.21 -7.72 13.80
C ARG A 186 21.48 -7.01 12.47
N ARG A 187 22.40 -6.04 12.48
CA ARG A 187 22.82 -5.34 11.25
C ARG A 187 23.59 -6.28 10.32
N GLY A 188 23.28 -6.21 9.02
CA GLY A 188 23.86 -7.05 7.98
C GLY A 188 23.25 -8.45 7.89
N ASN A 189 22.42 -8.87 8.84
CA ASN A 189 21.79 -10.20 8.78
C ASN A 189 20.52 -10.15 7.92
N THR A 190 20.59 -10.79 6.75
CA THR A 190 19.48 -10.87 5.79
C THR A 190 18.45 -11.94 6.14
N SER A 191 18.73 -12.88 7.07
CA SER A 191 17.72 -13.84 7.55
C SER A 191 16.67 -13.13 8.40
N TRP A 192 15.41 -13.27 8.01
CA TRP A 192 14.30 -12.72 8.77
C TRP A 192 14.03 -13.54 10.03
N GLU A 193 14.30 -14.86 9.99
CA GLU A 193 14.15 -15.79 11.11
C GLU A 193 15.08 -15.37 12.25
N ASP A 194 16.38 -15.23 11.96
CA ASP A 194 17.37 -14.79 12.94
C ASP A 194 17.05 -13.41 13.51
N ALA A 195 16.51 -12.52 12.67
CA ALA A 195 16.09 -11.20 13.10
C ALA A 195 14.86 -11.26 14.03
N ALA A 196 13.87 -12.10 13.72
CA ALA A 196 12.70 -12.33 14.56
C ALA A 196 13.13 -12.91 15.92
N THR A 197 13.97 -13.95 15.93
CA THR A 197 14.55 -14.51 17.16
C THR A 197 15.31 -13.44 17.95
N THR A 198 16.18 -12.65 17.30
CA THR A 198 16.90 -11.56 17.96
C THR A 198 15.95 -10.53 18.60
N ILE A 199 14.81 -10.25 17.98
CA ILE A 199 13.81 -9.31 18.51
C ILE A 199 13.05 -9.94 19.68
N LEU A 200 12.66 -11.21 19.58
CA LEU A 200 11.97 -11.95 20.65
C LEU A 200 12.87 -12.13 21.88
N ASP A 201 14.15 -12.46 21.68
CA ASP A 201 15.14 -12.57 22.77
C ASP A 201 15.27 -11.24 23.53
N LYS A 202 15.20 -10.10 22.82
CA LYS A 202 15.20 -8.78 23.47
C LYS A 202 13.93 -8.54 24.27
N LEU A 203 12.77 -8.97 23.76
CA LEU A 203 11.50 -8.84 24.49
C LEU A 203 11.51 -9.70 25.76
N SER A 204 12.11 -10.90 25.70
CA SER A 204 12.14 -11.87 26.80
C SER A 204 13.38 -11.79 27.71
N SER A 205 14.34 -10.87 27.44
CA SER A 205 15.58 -10.80 28.22
C SER A 205 15.36 -10.41 29.67
N GLN A 206 16.15 -10.98 30.59
CA GLN A 206 16.11 -10.63 32.01
C GLN A 206 16.22 -9.12 32.23
N GLY A 207 15.21 -8.52 32.85
CA GLY A 207 15.09 -7.08 33.08
C GLY A 207 13.98 -6.39 32.27
N ASN A 208 13.49 -7.05 31.22
CA ASN A 208 12.26 -6.66 30.53
C ASN A 208 11.10 -7.49 31.07
N TYR A 209 9.91 -6.90 31.12
CA TYR A 209 8.70 -7.57 31.62
C TYR A 209 7.70 -7.85 30.51
N CYS A 210 8.18 -7.98 29.26
CA CYS A 210 7.32 -8.36 28.15
C CYS A 210 7.03 -9.87 28.23
N GLU A 211 5.80 -10.24 27.92
CA GLU A 211 5.32 -11.62 28.00
C GLU A 211 4.80 -12.06 26.62
N ILE A 212 5.31 -13.19 26.10
CA ILE A 212 4.78 -13.79 24.87
C ILE A 212 3.54 -14.58 25.26
N LEU A 213 2.36 -14.08 24.89
CA LEU A 213 1.07 -14.69 25.20
C LEU A 213 0.78 -15.89 24.27
N ALA A 214 1.15 -15.78 22.99
CA ALA A 214 1.02 -16.87 22.02
C ALA A 214 1.94 -16.71 20.82
N GLU A 215 2.24 -17.84 20.18
CA GLU A 215 2.76 -17.92 18.81
C GLU A 215 1.76 -18.68 17.95
N LEU A 216 1.30 -18.07 16.86
CA LEU A 216 0.33 -18.66 15.95
C LEU A 216 0.96 -18.78 14.56
N ASP A 217 0.75 -19.91 13.88
CA ASP A 217 1.06 -19.99 12.45
C ASP A 217 0.11 -19.08 11.66
N ASN A 218 0.56 -18.58 10.50
CA ASN A 218 -0.30 -17.74 9.65
C ASN A 218 -1.54 -18.46 9.09
N ASN A 219 -1.58 -19.80 9.18
CA ASN A 219 -2.75 -20.62 8.83
C ASN A 219 -3.51 -21.13 10.07
N ASP A 220 -3.18 -20.66 11.28
CA ASP A 220 -3.90 -20.99 12.50
C ASP A 220 -5.41 -20.68 12.36
N ALA A 221 -6.25 -21.53 12.96
CA ALA A 221 -7.70 -21.41 12.87
C ALA A 221 -8.19 -20.02 13.29
N LYS A 222 -7.64 -19.43 14.36
CA LYS A 222 -8.04 -18.08 14.82
C LYS A 222 -7.72 -17.01 13.78
N VAL A 223 -6.59 -17.14 13.10
CA VAL A 223 -6.18 -16.21 12.04
C VAL A 223 -7.10 -16.35 10.82
N MET A 224 -7.38 -17.59 10.41
CA MET A 224 -8.26 -17.87 9.28
C MET A 224 -9.71 -17.47 9.55
N ASP A 225 -10.20 -17.69 10.76
CA ASP A 225 -11.53 -17.26 11.21
C ASP A 225 -11.62 -15.74 11.23
N ALA A 226 -10.60 -15.04 11.74
CA ALA A 226 -10.57 -13.57 11.73
C ALA A 226 -10.53 -13.02 10.30
N ILE A 227 -9.77 -13.63 9.38
CA ILE A 227 -9.75 -13.27 7.96
C ILE A 227 -11.15 -13.46 7.34
N THR A 228 -11.79 -14.58 7.65
CA THR A 228 -13.10 -14.95 7.11
C THR A 228 -14.20 -14.04 7.64
N ALA A 229 -14.24 -13.79 8.95
CA ALA A 229 -15.19 -12.89 9.61
C ALA A 229 -15.06 -11.43 9.11
N ASN A 230 -13.85 -11.02 8.76
CA ASN A 230 -13.58 -9.71 8.15
C ASN A 230 -13.63 -9.75 6.61
N SER A 231 -14.00 -10.88 6.00
CA SER A 231 -14.25 -10.99 4.57
C SER A 231 -15.63 -10.47 4.22
N THR A 232 -15.67 -9.48 3.34
CA THR A 232 -16.91 -8.94 2.81
C THR A 232 -17.15 -9.51 1.43
N LYS A 233 -18.42 -9.57 0.99
CA LYS A 233 -18.75 -9.85 -0.42
C LYS A 233 -17.92 -8.98 -1.37
N ALA A 234 -17.69 -7.71 -1.02
CA ALA A 234 -16.85 -6.80 -1.80
C ALA A 234 -15.40 -7.27 -1.94
N SER A 235 -14.77 -7.72 -0.85
CA SER A 235 -13.41 -8.24 -0.93
C SER A 235 -13.35 -9.55 -1.67
N ALA A 236 -14.36 -10.42 -1.54
CA ALA A 236 -14.42 -11.68 -2.28
C ALA A 236 -14.55 -11.45 -3.80
N LEU A 237 -15.47 -10.57 -4.22
CA LEU A 237 -15.63 -10.17 -5.62
C LEU A 237 -14.35 -9.53 -6.19
N THR A 238 -13.70 -8.67 -5.41
CA THR A 238 -12.43 -8.06 -5.83
C THR A 238 -11.34 -9.13 -5.94
N ALA A 239 -11.22 -10.03 -4.97
CA ALA A 239 -10.20 -11.09 -5.00
C ALA A 239 -10.41 -12.04 -6.20
N SER A 240 -11.65 -12.47 -6.46
CA SER A 240 -11.95 -13.36 -7.59
C SER A 240 -11.68 -12.69 -8.93
N ALA A 241 -11.99 -11.40 -9.08
CA ALA A 241 -11.72 -10.65 -10.30
C ALA A 241 -10.22 -10.53 -10.61
N TYR A 242 -9.35 -10.58 -9.60
CA TYR A 242 -7.90 -10.41 -9.74
C TYR A 242 -7.12 -11.73 -9.63
N TRP A 243 -7.81 -12.86 -9.70
CA TRP A 243 -7.17 -14.18 -9.69
C TRP A 243 -6.16 -14.31 -10.83
N ASN A 244 -4.91 -14.67 -10.52
CA ASN A 244 -3.78 -14.76 -11.45
C ASN A 244 -3.46 -13.48 -12.24
N VAL A 245 -3.93 -12.31 -11.79
CA VAL A 245 -3.58 -11.03 -12.40
C VAL A 245 -2.21 -10.55 -11.88
N PRO A 246 -1.28 -10.12 -12.76
CA PRO A 246 0.02 -9.59 -12.34
C PRO A 246 -0.11 -8.47 -11.30
N LEU A 247 0.80 -8.42 -10.33
CA LEU A 247 0.82 -7.44 -9.21
C LEU A 247 -0.25 -7.62 -8.14
N THR A 248 -1.19 -8.57 -8.26
CA THR A 248 -2.25 -8.77 -7.25
C THR A 248 -1.72 -9.22 -5.90
N SER A 249 -0.75 -10.13 -5.88
CA SER A 249 -0.11 -10.64 -4.65
C SER A 249 0.83 -9.63 -4.00
N MET A 250 1.18 -8.54 -4.69
CA MET A 250 2.01 -7.49 -4.12
C MET A 250 1.20 -6.65 -3.14
N ASN A 251 1.84 -6.26 -2.03
CA ASN A 251 1.25 -5.27 -1.14
C ASN A 251 0.97 -3.95 -1.90
N PRO A 252 -0.01 -3.14 -1.43
CA PRO A 252 -0.42 -1.94 -2.16
C PRO A 252 0.71 -0.95 -2.49
N SER A 253 1.72 -0.81 -1.63
CA SER A 253 2.83 0.12 -1.83
C SER A 253 3.80 -0.35 -2.91
N ASN A 254 4.16 -1.63 -2.94
CA ASN A 254 5.01 -2.17 -3.99
C ASN A 254 4.29 -2.16 -5.33
N ARG A 255 3.01 -2.55 -5.34
CA ARG A 255 2.17 -2.46 -6.54
C ARG A 255 2.12 -1.03 -7.09
N ALA A 256 1.95 -0.02 -6.22
CA ALA A 256 2.00 1.39 -6.60
C ALA A 256 3.29 1.73 -7.35
N LEU A 257 4.44 1.37 -6.76
CA LEU A 257 5.76 1.63 -7.32
C LEU A 257 5.94 0.95 -8.69
N ARG A 258 5.50 -0.30 -8.84
CA ARG A 258 5.57 -1.00 -10.15
C ARG A 258 4.74 -0.30 -11.22
N ILE A 259 3.51 0.08 -10.88
CA ILE A 259 2.61 0.78 -11.80
C ILE A 259 3.18 2.14 -12.20
N GLU A 260 3.76 2.88 -11.25
CA GLU A 260 4.43 4.16 -11.51
C GLU A 260 5.62 4.00 -12.46
N LEU A 261 6.48 3.00 -12.23
CA LEU A 261 7.60 2.69 -13.13
C LEU A 261 7.12 2.31 -14.55
N ILE A 262 6.05 1.52 -14.65
CA ILE A 262 5.42 1.21 -15.95
C ILE A 262 4.92 2.50 -16.62
N ALA A 263 4.24 3.38 -15.88
CA ALA A 263 3.75 4.64 -16.42
C ALA A 263 4.86 5.57 -16.90
N GLN A 264 5.98 5.62 -16.18
CA GLN A 264 7.18 6.36 -16.58
C GLN A 264 7.80 5.78 -17.87
N GLU A 265 7.87 4.46 -18.00
CA GLU A 265 8.40 3.80 -19.20
C GLU A 265 7.48 4.02 -20.42
N VAL A 266 6.16 3.99 -20.21
CA VAL A 266 5.18 4.41 -21.23
C VAL A 266 5.42 5.86 -21.65
N ASP A 267 5.72 6.75 -20.70
CA ASP A 267 6.00 8.15 -21.01
C ASP A 267 7.25 8.31 -21.89
N ARG A 268 8.31 7.51 -21.66
CA ARG A 268 9.49 7.44 -22.53
C ARG A 268 9.16 6.95 -23.92
N ILE A 269 8.35 5.90 -24.05
CA ILE A 269 7.93 5.34 -25.35
C ILE A 269 7.15 6.40 -26.15
N MET A 270 6.28 7.17 -25.48
CA MET A 270 5.45 8.19 -26.13
C MET A 270 6.21 9.46 -26.49
N ASN A 271 7.31 9.76 -25.78
CA ASN A 271 8.10 10.97 -25.97
C ASN A 271 9.59 10.60 -26.15
N PRO A 272 9.96 9.91 -27.25
CA PRO A 272 11.31 9.37 -27.43
C PRO A 272 12.40 10.44 -27.54
N SER A 273 12.02 11.67 -27.89
CA SER A 273 12.94 12.83 -27.95
C SER A 273 13.09 13.56 -26.61
N SER A 274 12.24 13.25 -25.63
CA SER A 274 12.26 13.88 -24.30
C SER A 274 13.16 13.10 -23.33
N THR A 275 13.74 13.83 -22.39
CA THR A 275 14.51 13.25 -21.30
C THR A 275 13.60 12.95 -20.10
N VAL A 276 13.39 11.67 -19.78
CA VAL A 276 12.58 11.24 -18.63
C VAL A 276 13.45 10.77 -17.47
N LYS A 277 13.42 11.50 -16.35
CA LYS A 277 14.25 11.25 -15.15
C LYS A 277 13.40 11.08 -13.90
N ALA A 278 13.58 9.98 -13.18
CA ALA A 278 12.99 9.78 -11.86
C ALA A 278 13.48 10.87 -10.89
N THR A 279 12.62 11.25 -9.95
CA THR A 279 12.99 12.23 -8.91
C THR A 279 13.74 11.60 -7.74
N GLU A 280 14.32 12.47 -6.91
CA GLU A 280 14.92 12.06 -5.65
C GLU A 280 13.88 11.70 -4.59
N TYR A 281 14.32 10.97 -3.57
CA TYR A 281 13.50 10.59 -2.42
C TYR A 281 12.83 11.82 -1.77
N ARG A 282 11.48 11.79 -1.64
CA ARG A 282 10.60 12.86 -1.10
C ARG A 282 10.32 14.04 -2.04
N ALA A 283 10.55 13.88 -3.34
CA ALA A 283 10.02 14.83 -4.30
C ALA A 283 8.50 14.97 -4.21
N LYS A 284 8.01 16.10 -4.72
CA LYS A 284 6.58 16.45 -4.72
C LYS A 284 5.82 15.86 -5.91
N PHE A 285 6.55 15.18 -6.80
CA PHE A 285 6.14 14.56 -8.06
C PHE A 285 7.12 13.42 -8.39
N ASP A 286 6.75 12.55 -9.30
CA ASP A 286 7.40 11.24 -9.45
C ASP A 286 8.52 11.25 -10.49
N TRP A 287 8.38 12.02 -11.57
CA TRP A 287 9.46 12.20 -12.55
C TRP A 287 9.42 13.54 -13.29
N HIS A 288 10.54 13.89 -13.90
CA HIS A 288 10.65 14.95 -14.89
C HIS A 288 10.57 14.37 -16.29
N ARG A 289 9.84 15.05 -17.19
CA ARG A 289 9.96 14.90 -18.65
C ARG A 289 10.37 16.25 -19.21
N ASP A 290 11.66 16.39 -19.52
CA ASP A 290 12.29 17.70 -19.76
C ASP A 290 12.01 18.65 -18.57
N ASP A 291 11.40 19.81 -18.83
CA ASP A 291 11.02 20.78 -17.79
C ASP A 291 9.64 20.51 -17.16
N ILE A 292 8.93 19.46 -17.59
CA ILE A 292 7.59 19.12 -17.10
C ILE A 292 7.71 18.20 -15.87
N ARG A 293 7.14 18.61 -14.74
CA ARG A 293 7.01 17.77 -13.55
C ARG A 293 5.77 16.88 -13.68
N VAL A 294 5.95 15.57 -13.66
CA VAL A 294 4.85 14.60 -13.82
C VAL A 294 4.58 13.89 -12.50
N GLU A 295 3.33 13.93 -12.07
CA GLU A 295 2.79 13.13 -10.97
C GLU A 295 2.00 11.96 -11.55
N CYS A 296 2.19 10.76 -11.02
CA CYS A 296 1.39 9.59 -11.32
C CYS A 296 0.64 9.13 -10.09
N LYS A 297 -0.69 9.06 -10.19
CA LYS A 297 -1.50 8.34 -9.23
C LYS A 297 -1.98 7.04 -9.84
N HIS A 298 -1.94 5.99 -9.06
CA HIS A 298 -2.55 4.72 -9.43
C HIS A 298 -3.83 4.48 -8.62
N GLY A 299 -4.70 3.64 -9.15
CA GLY A 299 -5.90 3.19 -8.44
C GLY A 299 -6.27 1.79 -8.91
N GLN A 300 -6.56 0.89 -7.96
CA GLN A 300 -7.08 -0.44 -8.25
C GLN A 300 -8.61 -0.38 -8.34
N LEU A 301 -9.17 -1.07 -9.34
CA LEU A 301 -10.61 -1.28 -9.42
C LEU A 301 -11.07 -2.22 -8.31
N VAL A 302 -11.92 -1.74 -7.39
CA VAL A 302 -12.41 -2.49 -6.22
C VAL A 302 -13.94 -2.44 -6.13
N TRP A 303 -14.56 -3.52 -5.67
CA TRP A 303 -16.01 -3.51 -5.43
C TRP A 303 -16.35 -2.68 -4.19
N ASN A 304 -17.25 -1.72 -4.32
CA ASN A 304 -17.75 -0.91 -3.24
C ASN A 304 -19.12 -1.43 -2.80
N LYS A 305 -19.18 -2.15 -1.67
CA LYS A 305 -20.42 -2.71 -1.11
C LYS A 305 -21.50 -1.66 -0.87
N ASN A 306 -21.12 -0.47 -0.38
CA ASN A 306 -22.09 0.55 0.04
C ASN A 306 -22.84 1.18 -1.15
N LEU A 307 -22.17 1.29 -2.29
CA LEU A 307 -22.76 1.83 -3.53
C LEU A 307 -23.14 0.72 -4.51
N ASN A 308 -22.85 -0.53 -4.16
CA ASN A 308 -23.03 -1.72 -4.98
C ASN A 308 -22.45 -1.54 -6.39
N ASN A 309 -21.21 -1.06 -6.51
CA ASN A 309 -20.56 -0.83 -7.81
C ASN A 309 -19.05 -1.03 -7.75
N TRP A 310 -18.41 -1.21 -8.91
CA TRP A 310 -16.96 -1.08 -9.03
C TRP A 310 -16.53 0.37 -8.89
N ARG A 311 -15.42 0.61 -8.21
CA ARG A 311 -14.86 1.94 -7.96
C ARG A 311 -13.35 1.91 -8.11
N CYS A 312 -12.80 2.96 -8.70
CA CYS A 312 -11.37 3.27 -8.68
C CYS A 312 -11.19 4.65 -8.04
N MET A 313 -10.18 4.77 -7.18
CA MET A 313 -9.87 6.01 -6.48
C MET A 313 -8.38 6.29 -6.58
N PHE A 314 -8.06 7.50 -7.04
CA PHE A 314 -6.72 8.06 -7.07
C PHE A 314 -6.63 9.09 -5.96
N SER A 315 -5.70 8.91 -5.02
CA SER A 315 -5.67 9.69 -3.79
C SER A 315 -4.44 10.54 -3.63
N GLY A 316 -4.56 11.60 -2.83
CA GLY A 316 -3.43 12.44 -2.42
C GLY A 316 -2.88 13.32 -3.54
N ILE A 317 -3.74 13.76 -4.46
CA ILE A 317 -3.36 14.63 -5.58
C ILE A 317 -3.21 16.06 -5.06
N LYS A 318 -2.06 16.68 -5.25
CA LYS A 318 -1.77 18.05 -4.76
C LYS A 318 -1.86 19.08 -5.89
N LEU A 319 -3.08 19.36 -6.33
CA LEU A 319 -3.36 20.39 -7.33
C LEU A 319 -3.12 21.80 -6.75
N ALA A 320 -2.73 22.75 -7.61
CA ALA A 320 -2.94 24.16 -7.30
C ALA A 320 -4.44 24.45 -7.34
N LEU A 321 -5.01 24.86 -6.21
CA LEU A 321 -6.40 25.28 -6.13
C LEU A 321 -6.48 26.81 -6.17
N PRO A 322 -7.42 27.40 -6.92
CA PRO A 322 -7.65 28.84 -6.91
C PRO A 322 -7.84 29.36 -5.48
N GLY A 323 -7.16 30.46 -5.14
CA GLY A 323 -7.25 31.07 -3.81
C GLY A 323 -6.37 30.43 -2.72
N VAL A 324 -5.71 29.30 -2.99
CA VAL A 324 -4.71 28.72 -2.10
C VAL A 324 -3.32 29.21 -2.53
N ARG A 325 -2.55 29.80 -1.61
CA ARG A 325 -1.19 30.34 -1.89
C ARG A 325 -0.15 29.27 -2.28
N SER A 326 -0.51 28.00 -2.40
CA SER A 326 0.43 26.93 -2.75
C SER A 326 0.54 26.75 -4.27
N SER A 327 1.76 26.85 -4.79
CA SER A 327 2.08 26.45 -6.17
C SER A 327 1.76 24.98 -6.42
N ALA A 328 1.35 24.63 -7.64
CA ALA A 328 1.14 23.24 -8.04
C ALA A 328 2.44 22.44 -7.83
N HIS A 329 2.29 21.24 -7.29
CA HIS A 329 3.43 20.36 -7.05
C HIS A 329 3.98 19.73 -8.34
N PHE A 330 3.14 19.63 -9.37
CA PHE A 330 3.43 19.06 -10.67
C PHE A 330 2.75 19.89 -11.78
N ASP A 331 3.14 19.64 -13.03
CA ASP A 331 2.59 20.27 -14.24
C ASP A 331 1.66 19.32 -15.00
N ASP A 332 1.95 18.01 -14.95
CA ASP A 332 1.12 16.95 -15.54
C ASP A 332 0.70 15.91 -14.50
N LEU A 333 -0.53 15.41 -14.62
CA LEU A 333 -1.06 14.33 -13.80
C LEU A 333 -1.42 13.12 -14.65
N PHE A 334 -0.78 11.99 -14.38
CA PHE A 334 -1.09 10.69 -14.93
C PHE A 334 -1.94 9.90 -13.94
N LEU A 335 -2.99 9.25 -14.43
CA LEU A 335 -3.84 8.33 -13.68
C LEU A 335 -3.69 6.92 -14.26
N ALA A 336 -3.14 6.00 -13.48
CA ALA A 336 -2.95 4.61 -13.86
C ALA A 336 -4.04 3.71 -13.23
N LEU A 337 -5.04 3.35 -14.02
CA LEU A 337 -6.15 2.49 -13.61
C LEU A 337 -5.74 1.02 -13.73
N TYR A 338 -5.49 0.37 -12.59
CA TYR A 338 -5.18 -1.05 -12.50
C TYR A 338 -6.45 -1.90 -12.49
N SER A 339 -6.53 -2.87 -13.40
CA SER A 339 -7.68 -3.78 -13.60
C SER A 339 -7.22 -5.20 -13.95
N PRO A 340 -8.12 -6.20 -13.97
CA PRO A 340 -7.78 -7.54 -14.44
C PRO A 340 -7.41 -7.65 -15.92
N ARG A 341 -7.71 -6.63 -16.74
CA ARG A 341 -7.34 -6.61 -18.16
C ARG A 341 -5.95 -6.02 -18.40
N GLY A 342 -5.50 -5.13 -17.51
CA GLY A 342 -4.33 -4.31 -17.75
C GLY A 342 -4.21 -3.09 -16.84
N ILE A 343 -3.26 -2.22 -17.18
CA ILE A 343 -3.20 -0.83 -16.70
C ILE A 343 -3.62 0.11 -17.84
N ASP A 344 -4.69 0.87 -17.63
CA ASP A 344 -5.05 1.99 -18.49
C ASP A 344 -4.45 3.29 -17.93
N ILE A 345 -3.60 3.96 -18.71
CA ILE A 345 -2.90 5.20 -18.30
C ILE A 345 -3.57 6.39 -18.98
N PHE A 346 -4.01 7.37 -18.17
CA PHE A 346 -4.66 8.58 -18.64
C PHE A 346 -3.88 9.83 -18.23
N ARG A 347 -3.79 10.83 -19.10
CA ARG A 347 -3.43 12.20 -18.73
C ARG A 347 -4.69 12.93 -18.28
N HIS A 348 -4.72 13.36 -17.02
CA HIS A 348 -5.86 14.04 -16.43
C HIS A 348 -5.91 15.52 -16.84
N ALA A 349 -7.09 16.02 -17.21
CA ALA A 349 -7.30 17.42 -17.62
C ALA A 349 -7.43 18.42 -16.45
N GLY A 350 -7.38 17.94 -15.21
CA GLY A 350 -7.38 18.78 -14.00
C GLY A 350 -8.76 19.17 -13.46
N GLN A 351 -9.87 18.72 -14.08
CA GLN A 351 -11.22 19.10 -13.66
C GLN A 351 -12.12 17.92 -13.26
N PHE A 352 -12.04 16.81 -14.00
CA PHE A 352 -12.97 15.69 -13.84
C PHE A 352 -12.79 14.93 -12.52
N GLY A 353 -13.91 14.49 -11.92
CA GLY A 353 -13.91 13.51 -10.84
C GLY A 353 -13.25 13.95 -9.53
N LEU A 354 -12.83 15.22 -9.42
CA LEU A 354 -12.23 15.77 -8.21
C LEU A 354 -13.26 15.81 -7.08
N SER A 355 -12.95 15.11 -6.00
CA SER A 355 -13.76 15.12 -4.78
C SER A 355 -13.07 15.93 -3.70
N THR A 356 -13.78 16.93 -3.19
CA THR A 356 -13.43 17.70 -1.99
C THR A 356 -13.93 17.03 -0.70
N ASN A 357 -14.55 15.84 -0.80
CA ASN A 357 -14.97 15.04 0.35
C ASN A 357 -13.75 14.44 1.06
N GLY A 358 -13.14 15.29 1.87
CA GLY A 358 -11.91 15.07 2.60
C GLY A 358 -11.31 16.44 2.80
N LYS A 359 -11.57 17.07 3.96
CA LYS A 359 -11.19 18.46 4.28
C LYS A 359 -9.89 18.86 3.58
N ASP A 360 -10.00 19.86 2.68
CA ASP A 360 -8.90 20.52 1.99
C ASP A 360 -7.90 20.99 3.04
N THR A 361 -6.92 20.14 3.28
CA THR A 361 -5.77 20.48 4.09
C THR A 361 -4.59 20.37 3.16
N PRO A 362 -3.63 21.31 3.23
CA PRO A 362 -2.39 21.25 2.47
C PRO A 362 -1.66 19.88 2.54
N HIS A 363 -2.00 19.06 3.54
CA HIS A 363 -1.41 17.77 3.81
C HIS A 363 -2.11 16.58 3.12
N ARG A 364 -3.43 16.62 2.87
CA ARG A 364 -4.18 15.44 2.39
C ARG A 364 -4.32 15.36 0.86
N GLY A 365 -4.34 16.49 0.16
CA GLY A 365 -4.62 16.53 -1.28
C GLY A 365 -6.08 16.16 -1.62
N VAL A 366 -6.41 16.20 -2.91
CA VAL A 366 -7.73 15.81 -3.45
C VAL A 366 -7.73 14.38 -3.95
N ASN A 367 -8.92 13.82 -4.14
CA ASN A 367 -9.11 12.50 -4.73
C ASN A 367 -9.79 12.62 -6.10
N VAL A 368 -9.38 11.82 -7.08
CA VAL A 368 -10.19 11.53 -8.28
C VAL A 368 -10.88 10.20 -8.05
N VAL A 369 -12.21 10.18 -8.18
CA VAL A 369 -13.01 8.96 -7.98
C VAL A 369 -13.82 8.68 -9.23
N VAL A 370 -13.70 7.45 -9.76
CA VAL A 370 -14.50 6.99 -10.90
C VAL A 370 -15.23 5.72 -10.47
N GLY A 371 -16.54 5.69 -10.71
CA GLY A 371 -17.40 4.56 -10.37
C GLY A 371 -18.08 3.97 -11.58
N GLY A 372 -18.16 2.64 -11.63
CA GLY A 372 -18.94 1.89 -12.59
C GLY A 372 -20.45 1.97 -12.30
N PRO A 373 -21.29 1.36 -13.15
CA PRO A 373 -22.72 1.23 -12.94
C PRO A 373 -23.04 0.52 -11.61
N ARG A 374 -24.15 0.92 -10.96
CA ARG A 374 -24.64 0.22 -9.77
C ARG A 374 -25.26 -1.13 -10.14
N GLY A 375 -25.05 -2.13 -9.30
CA GLY A 375 -25.54 -3.50 -9.49
C GLY A 375 -24.76 -4.33 -10.50
N LEU A 376 -23.85 -3.74 -11.28
CA LEU A 376 -23.12 -4.44 -12.32
C LEU A 376 -21.85 -5.10 -11.73
N GLU A 377 -21.94 -6.38 -11.39
CA GLU A 377 -20.81 -7.15 -10.85
C GLU A 377 -19.75 -7.49 -11.91
N ASP A 378 -20.08 -7.43 -13.21
CA ASP A 378 -19.11 -7.60 -14.30
C ASP A 378 -18.07 -6.46 -14.30
N ILE A 379 -16.83 -6.83 -13.96
CA ILE A 379 -15.73 -5.89 -13.82
C ILE A 379 -15.26 -5.31 -15.16
N LEU A 380 -15.35 -6.05 -16.26
CA LEU A 380 -14.87 -5.61 -17.56
C LEU A 380 -15.85 -4.59 -18.16
N LEU A 381 -17.16 -4.86 -18.08
CA LEU A 381 -18.18 -3.89 -18.48
C LEU A 381 -18.11 -2.63 -17.60
N ALA A 382 -17.86 -2.78 -16.29
CA ALA A 382 -17.66 -1.62 -15.42
C ALA A 382 -16.40 -0.83 -15.79
N LEU A 383 -15.30 -1.49 -16.14
CA LEU A 383 -14.05 -0.86 -16.60
C LEU A 383 -14.27 -0.05 -17.88
N GLU A 384 -15.01 -0.57 -18.85
CA GLU A 384 -15.34 0.14 -20.09
C GLU A 384 -16.12 1.43 -19.80
N VAL A 385 -17.16 1.33 -18.97
CA VAL A 385 -17.95 2.51 -18.56
C VAL A 385 -17.09 3.53 -17.82
N MET A 386 -16.19 3.07 -16.95
CA MET A 386 -15.30 3.96 -16.20
C MET A 386 -14.25 4.64 -17.08
N THR A 387 -13.72 3.92 -18.06
CA THR A 387 -12.81 4.46 -19.09
C THR A 387 -13.52 5.52 -19.93
N ALA A 388 -14.74 5.23 -20.40
CA ALA A 388 -15.56 6.19 -21.15
C ALA A 388 -15.88 7.45 -20.32
N LYS A 389 -16.14 7.31 -19.01
CA LYS A 389 -16.33 8.45 -18.10
C LYS A 389 -15.09 9.32 -17.97
N LEU A 390 -13.90 8.72 -17.84
CA LEU A 390 -12.63 9.47 -17.81
C LEU A 390 -12.41 10.26 -19.10
N GLU A 391 -12.60 9.61 -20.26
CA GLU A 391 -12.44 10.24 -21.58
C GLU A 391 -13.47 11.36 -21.81
N ALA A 392 -14.74 11.13 -21.46
CA ALA A 392 -15.79 12.15 -21.51
C ALA A 392 -15.50 13.33 -20.56
N GLY A 393 -14.80 13.07 -19.45
CA GLY A 393 -14.26 14.09 -18.54
C GLY A 393 -13.03 14.83 -19.06
N GLY A 394 -12.62 14.61 -20.31
CA GLY A 394 -11.47 15.26 -20.92
C GLY A 394 -10.12 14.60 -20.59
N CYS A 395 -10.11 13.47 -19.87
CA CYS A 395 -8.86 12.75 -19.63
C CYS A 395 -8.42 12.06 -20.93
N LYS A 396 -7.20 12.32 -21.38
CA LYS A 396 -6.66 11.69 -22.58
C LYS A 396 -6.07 10.34 -22.21
N ARG A 397 -6.65 9.23 -22.70
CA ARG A 397 -6.01 7.92 -22.59
C ARG A 397 -4.72 7.91 -23.41
N LEU A 398 -3.62 7.57 -22.75
CA LEU A 398 -2.27 7.58 -23.30
C LEU A 398 -1.87 6.19 -23.81
N ALA A 399 -2.08 5.17 -22.97
CA ALA A 399 -1.77 3.79 -23.29
C ALA A 399 -2.66 2.83 -22.50
N THR A 400 -2.74 1.60 -23.00
CA THR A 400 -3.26 0.43 -22.28
C THR A 400 -2.16 -0.64 -22.29
N VAL A 401 -1.75 -1.09 -21.10
CA VAL A 401 -0.80 -2.20 -20.92
C VAL A 401 -1.59 -3.46 -20.60
N HIS A 402 -1.64 -4.41 -21.52
CA HIS A 402 -2.38 -5.67 -21.38
C HIS A 402 -1.53 -6.76 -20.69
N TRP A 403 -2.15 -7.54 -19.80
CA TRP A 403 -1.48 -8.64 -19.06
C TRP A 403 -1.11 -9.84 -19.91
#